data_AF-A0A963ALL1-F1
#
_entry.id   AF-A0A963ALL1-F1
#
_cell.length_a   1.000
_cell.length_b   1.000
_cell.length_c   1.000
_cell.angle_alpha   90.00
_cell.angle_beta   90.00
_cell.angle_gamma   90.00
#
_symmetry.space_group_name_H-M   'P 1'
#
loop_
_entity.id
_entity.type
_entity.pdbx_description
1 polymer ?
#
loop_
_entity_poly.entity_id
_entity_poly.type
_entity_poly.pdbx_seq_one_letter_code
_entity_poly.pdbx_strand_id
1 'polypeptide(L)'
;MTIKNKLILVAVSIVVAMASLTALMRYSLFKIEQLRQTDGLVTDIEVNMLILRRNEKDFLARDSLKYRDAFNDQAAIMQQNLAKLERMAGDLGIDPKGVAAMTEKLQRYTGQFSAIVAIQESVGLDEKSGWNGSLRSAVHTAEQLIKEAANYHLLADMLTLRRNEKDFLL
;
A
#
# COMPACT_ATOMS: atom_id res chain seq x y z
N MET A 1 -5.82 -27.82 68.47
CA MET A 1 -5.75 -26.46 67.86
C MET A 1 -6.83 -25.58 68.44
N THR A 2 -6.51 -24.37 68.89
CA THR A 2 -7.48 -23.41 69.44
C THR A 2 -8.32 -22.76 68.32
N ILE A 3 -9.57 -22.38 68.62
CA ILE A 3 -10.51 -21.75 67.66
C ILE A 3 -9.89 -20.51 66.99
N LYS A 4 -9.05 -19.76 67.73
CA LYS A 4 -8.32 -18.59 67.27
C LYS A 4 -7.39 -18.90 66.08
N ASN A 5 -6.69 -20.03 66.11
CA ASN A 5 -5.79 -20.44 65.02
C ASN A 5 -6.57 -20.84 63.76
N LYS A 6 -7.76 -21.45 63.90
CA LYS A 6 -8.63 -21.77 62.76
C LYS A 6 -9.13 -20.48 62.06
N LEU A 7 -9.55 -19.49 62.84
CA LEU A 7 -10.00 -18.18 62.32
C LEU A 7 -8.88 -17.43 61.57
N ILE A 8 -7.67 -17.40 62.12
CA ILE A 8 -6.51 -16.76 61.47
C ILE A 8 -6.18 -17.45 60.14
N LEU A 9 -6.22 -18.79 60.11
CA LEU A 9 -5.91 -19.56 58.90
C LEU A 9 -6.92 -19.28 57.78
N VAL A 10 -8.21 -19.19 58.10
CA VAL A 10 -9.25 -18.80 57.14
C VAL A 10 -9.04 -17.37 56.64
N ALA A 11 -8.75 -16.41 57.53
CA ALA A 11 -8.49 -15.02 57.13
C ALA A 11 -7.29 -14.91 56.17
N VAL A 12 -6.18 -15.60 56.46
CA VAL A 12 -5.00 -15.64 55.58
C VAL A 12 -5.34 -16.27 54.24
N SER A 13 -6.12 -17.36 54.21
CA SER A 13 -6.53 -18.00 52.95
C SER A 13 -7.33 -17.06 52.04
N ILE A 14 -8.21 -16.22 52.61
CA ILE A 14 -8.99 -15.24 51.86
C ILE A 14 -8.08 -14.15 51.29
N VAL A 15 -7.12 -13.65 52.08
CA VAL A 15 -6.17 -12.63 51.62
C VAL A 15 -5.31 -13.17 50.47
N VAL A 16 -4.83 -14.42 50.57
CA VAL A 16 -4.06 -15.07 49.50
C VAL A 16 -4.92 -15.25 48.25
N ALA A 17 -6.17 -15.71 48.40
CA ALA A 17 -7.10 -15.85 47.29
C ALA A 17 -7.36 -14.49 46.60
N MET A 18 -7.63 -13.43 47.36
CA MET A 18 -7.83 -12.08 46.82
C MET A 18 -6.58 -11.53 46.12
N ALA A 19 -5.39 -11.77 46.70
CA ALA A 19 -4.13 -11.35 46.09
C ALA A 19 -3.88 -12.08 44.75
N SER A 20 -4.13 -13.39 44.71
CA SER A 20 -4.01 -14.19 43.49
C SER A 20 -5.00 -13.74 42.39
N LEU A 21 -6.24 -13.44 42.77
CA LEU A 21 -7.27 -12.97 41.85
C LEU A 21 -6.91 -11.59 41.29
N THR A 22 -6.40 -10.69 42.13
CA THR A 22 -5.90 -9.37 41.72
C THR A 22 -4.75 -9.49 40.73
N ALA A 23 -3.80 -10.40 40.97
CA ALA A 23 -2.68 -10.65 40.07
C ALA A 23 -3.14 -11.19 38.70
N LEU A 24 -4.04 -12.17 38.70
CA LEU A 24 -4.65 -12.72 37.47
C LEU A 24 -5.42 -11.65 36.69
N MET A 25 -6.16 -10.77 37.39
CA MET A 25 -6.90 -9.69 36.75
C MET A 25 -5.97 -8.68 36.09
N ARG A 26 -4.87 -8.29 36.75
CA ARG A 26 -3.86 -7.42 36.13
C ARG A 26 -3.21 -8.05 34.91
N TYR A 27 -2.88 -9.34 34.98
CA TYR A 27 -2.35 -10.09 33.84
C TYR A 27 -3.35 -10.13 32.67
N SER A 28 -4.63 -10.40 32.96
CA SER A 28 -5.71 -10.42 31.97
C SER A 28 -5.90 -9.05 31.31
N LEU A 29 -5.97 -7.97 32.09
CA LEU A 29 -6.10 -6.61 31.57
C LEU A 29 -4.91 -6.22 30.68
N PHE A 30 -3.69 -6.61 31.05
CA PHE A 30 -2.51 -6.37 30.23
C PHE A 30 -2.58 -7.10 28.88
N LYS A 31 -3.02 -8.37 28.86
CA LYS A 31 -3.20 -9.13 27.62
C LYS A 31 -4.34 -8.59 26.74
N ILE A 32 -5.44 -8.15 27.35
CA ILE A 32 -6.55 -7.51 26.62
C ILE A 32 -6.08 -6.22 25.95
N GLU A 33 -5.27 -5.41 26.63
CA GLU A 33 -4.73 -4.17 26.06
C GLU A 33 -3.80 -4.44 24.86
N GLN A 34 -2.92 -5.45 24.97
CA GLN A 34 -2.07 -5.87 23.84
C GLN A 34 -2.89 -6.34 22.63
N LEU A 35 -3.94 -7.14 22.87
CA LEU A 35 -4.84 -7.60 21.80
C LEU A 35 -5.56 -6.42 21.14
N ARG A 36 -6.08 -5.47 21.92
CA ARG A 36 -6.74 -4.26 21.40
C ARG A 36 -5.81 -3.43 20.51
N GLN A 37 -4.55 -3.26 20.92
CA GLN A 37 -3.57 -2.52 20.11
C GLN A 37 -3.21 -3.27 18.82
N THR A 38 -3.16 -4.60 18.88
CA THR A 38 -2.91 -5.45 17.71
C THR A 38 -4.05 -5.33 16.70
N ASP A 39 -5.30 -5.38 17.18
CA ASP A 39 -6.50 -5.23 16.35
C ASP A 39 -6.60 -3.83 15.70
N GLY A 40 -6.26 -2.78 16.46
CA GLY A 40 -6.12 -1.43 15.92
C GLY A 40 -5.08 -1.35 14.81
N LEU A 41 -3.92 -2.00 14.97
CA LEU A 41 -2.89 -2.04 13.94
C LEU A 41 -3.32 -2.82 12.69
N VAL A 42 -4.09 -3.90 12.85
CA VAL A 42 -4.69 -4.63 11.72
C VAL A 42 -5.64 -3.71 10.95
N THR A 43 -6.48 -2.95 11.66
CA THR A 43 -7.38 -1.96 11.05
C THR A 43 -6.57 -0.88 10.29
N ASP A 44 -5.48 -0.38 10.86
CA ASP A 44 -4.61 0.59 10.19
C ASP A 44 -3.99 0.00 8.90
N ILE A 45 -3.60 -1.27 8.92
CA ILE A 45 -3.07 -1.98 7.73
C ILE A 45 -4.15 -2.10 6.64
N GLU A 46 -5.39 -2.40 7.00
CA GLU A 46 -6.51 -2.42 6.04
C GLU A 46 -6.72 -1.04 5.40
N VAL A 47 -6.69 0.02 6.20
CA VAL A 47 -6.76 1.40 5.70
C VAL A 47 -5.57 1.73 4.81
N ASN A 48 -4.36 1.32 5.18
CA ASN A 48 -3.16 1.54 4.36
C ASN A 48 -3.30 0.89 2.98
N MET A 49 -3.84 -0.34 2.91
CA MET A 49 -4.11 -1.01 1.63
C MET A 49 -5.11 -0.23 0.76
N LEU A 50 -6.16 0.33 1.36
CA LEU A 50 -7.13 1.14 0.61
C LEU A 50 -6.49 2.43 0.07
N ILE A 51 -5.61 3.07 0.84
CA ILE A 51 -4.88 4.27 0.40
C ILE A 51 -3.90 3.94 -0.71
N LEU A 52 -3.15 2.84 -0.61
CA LEU A 52 -2.28 2.36 -1.69
C LEU A 52 -3.07 2.17 -2.98
N ARG A 53 -4.18 1.45 -2.92
CA ARG A 53 -5.05 1.21 -4.07
C ARG A 53 -5.62 2.50 -4.65
N ARG A 54 -5.95 3.49 -3.81
CA ARG A 54 -6.39 4.81 -4.26
C ARG A 54 -5.28 5.52 -5.03
N ASN A 55 -4.08 5.59 -4.47
CA ASN A 55 -2.93 6.25 -5.11
C ASN A 55 -2.54 5.54 -6.42
N GLU A 56 -2.59 4.21 -6.46
CA GLU A 56 -2.41 3.44 -7.71
C GLU A 56 -3.42 3.87 -8.77
N LYS A 57 -4.72 3.86 -8.44
CA LYS A 57 -5.78 4.24 -9.40
C LYS A 57 -5.66 5.68 -9.85
N ASP A 58 -5.33 6.58 -8.94
CA ASP A 58 -5.14 7.99 -9.26
C ASP A 58 -3.92 8.19 -10.18
N PHE A 59 -2.86 7.40 -10.02
CA PHE A 59 -1.74 7.37 -10.96
C PHE A 59 -2.22 6.90 -12.33
N LEU A 60 -2.85 5.71 -12.42
CA LEU A 60 -3.30 5.13 -13.69
C LEU A 60 -4.31 6.01 -14.45
N ALA A 61 -5.07 6.84 -13.74
CA ALA A 61 -6.06 7.72 -14.36
C ALA A 61 -5.48 9.09 -14.78
N ARG A 62 -4.31 9.48 -14.29
CA ARG A 62 -3.79 10.87 -14.41
C ARG A 62 -2.33 10.97 -14.80
N ASP A 63 -1.62 9.86 -14.83
CA ASP A 63 -0.18 9.74 -15.16
C ASP A 63 0.72 10.72 -14.39
N SER A 64 0.34 11.07 -13.15
CA SER A 64 1.06 12.07 -12.37
C SER A 64 1.96 11.43 -11.31
N LEU A 65 3.25 11.75 -11.37
CA LEU A 65 4.27 11.27 -10.43
C LEU A 65 3.96 11.57 -8.96
N LYS A 66 3.15 12.59 -8.69
CA LYS A 66 2.65 12.87 -7.33
C LYS A 66 2.00 11.62 -6.69
N TYR A 67 1.25 10.85 -7.46
CA TYR A 67 0.57 9.65 -6.94
C TYR A 67 1.51 8.46 -6.80
N ARG A 68 2.55 8.37 -7.64
CA ARG A 68 3.65 7.43 -7.43
C ARG A 68 4.37 7.70 -6.10
N ASP A 69 4.69 8.96 -5.83
CA ASP A 69 5.39 9.35 -4.60
C ASP A 69 4.52 9.06 -3.37
N ALA A 70 3.25 9.46 -3.42
CA ALA A 70 2.29 9.16 -2.35
C ALA A 70 2.07 7.65 -2.16
N PHE A 71 2.11 6.85 -3.22
CA PHE A 71 2.06 5.40 -3.15
C PHE A 71 3.30 4.84 -2.43
N ASN A 72 4.49 5.30 -2.80
CA ASN A 72 5.75 4.84 -2.21
C ASN A 72 5.83 5.17 -0.70
N ASP A 73 5.44 6.38 -0.32
CA ASP A 73 5.39 6.80 1.08
C ASP A 73 4.41 5.93 1.88
N GLN A 74 3.22 5.68 1.33
CA GLN A 74 2.22 4.84 1.98
C GLN A 74 2.66 3.36 2.06
N ALA A 75 3.40 2.87 1.08
CA ALA A 75 3.94 1.50 1.07
C ALA A 75 4.98 1.32 2.18
N ALA A 76 5.84 2.32 2.39
CA ALA A 76 6.80 2.33 3.49
C ALA A 76 6.10 2.30 4.86
N ILE A 77 5.03 3.08 5.04
CA ILE A 77 4.21 3.06 6.27
C ILE A 77 3.60 1.67 6.48
N MET A 78 3.00 1.09 5.44
CA MET A 78 2.37 -0.23 5.56
C MET A 78 3.40 -1.32 5.89
N GLN A 79 4.60 -1.25 5.32
CA GLN A 79 5.69 -2.18 5.61
C GLN A 79 6.15 -2.08 7.08
N GLN A 80 6.24 -0.86 7.62
CA GLN A 80 6.54 -0.66 9.05
C GLN A 80 5.43 -1.23 9.95
N ASN A 81 4.16 -1.03 9.58
CA ASN A 81 3.03 -1.56 10.32
C ASN A 81 2.98 -3.10 10.29
N LEU A 82 3.28 -3.73 9.16
CA LEU A 82 3.40 -5.19 9.07
C LEU A 82 4.54 -5.72 9.95
N ALA A 83 5.71 -5.08 9.95
CA ALA A 83 6.83 -5.46 10.81
C ALA A 83 6.53 -5.24 12.31
N LYS A 84 5.68 -4.28 12.65
CA LYS A 84 5.17 -4.10 14.02
C LYS A 84 4.16 -5.19 14.38
N LEU A 85 3.25 -5.53 13.46
CA LEU A 85 2.25 -6.58 13.65
C LEU A 85 2.91 -7.95 13.85
N GLU A 86 3.96 -8.26 13.09
CA GLU A 86 4.71 -9.51 13.22
C GLU A 86 5.31 -9.68 14.63
N ARG A 87 5.88 -8.60 15.18
CA ARG A 87 6.41 -8.60 16.56
C ARG A 87 5.30 -8.79 17.59
N MET A 88 4.19 -8.06 17.47
CA MET A 88 3.05 -8.16 18.38
C MET A 88 2.38 -9.55 18.34
N ALA A 89 2.29 -10.15 17.15
CA ALA A 89 1.82 -11.52 16.98
C ALA A 89 2.72 -12.51 17.72
N GLY A 90 4.05 -12.36 17.61
CA GLY A 90 5.03 -13.15 18.34
C GLY A 90 4.87 -13.07 19.87
N ASP A 91 4.71 -11.86 20.41
CA ASP A 91 4.51 -11.63 21.85
C ASP A 91 3.19 -12.23 22.40
N LEU A 92 2.21 -12.41 21.52
CA LEU A 92 0.92 -13.04 21.81
C LEU A 92 0.92 -14.56 21.57
N GLY A 93 1.99 -15.12 21.02
CA GLY A 93 2.06 -16.54 20.64
C GLY A 93 1.20 -16.90 19.42
N ILE A 94 0.89 -15.91 18.58
CA ILE A 94 0.13 -16.07 17.33
C ILE A 94 1.11 -16.43 16.21
N ASP A 95 0.75 -17.38 15.34
CA ASP A 95 1.58 -17.78 14.20
C ASP A 95 1.82 -16.59 13.24
N PRO A 96 3.07 -16.15 13.04
CA PRO A 96 3.38 -14.99 12.21
C PRO A 96 3.24 -15.26 10.70
N LYS A 97 3.00 -16.51 10.26
CA LYS A 97 2.91 -16.85 8.82
C LYS A 97 1.94 -15.98 8.03
N GLY A 98 0.80 -15.60 8.63
CA GLY A 98 -0.16 -14.72 7.97
C GLY A 98 0.44 -13.33 7.67
N VAL A 99 1.18 -12.78 8.62
CA VAL A 99 1.86 -11.48 8.47
C VAL A 99 3.01 -11.57 7.46
N ALA A 100 3.81 -12.63 7.53
CA ALA A 100 4.90 -12.87 6.58
C ALA A 100 4.39 -12.98 5.13
N ALA A 101 3.30 -13.74 4.91
CA ALA A 101 2.68 -13.87 3.60
C ALA A 101 2.12 -12.52 3.10
N MET A 102 1.58 -11.68 3.99
CA MET A 102 1.11 -10.34 3.64
C MET A 102 2.27 -9.42 3.23
N THR A 103 3.39 -9.47 3.95
CA THR A 103 4.61 -8.73 3.62
C THR A 103 5.15 -9.10 2.24
N GLU A 104 5.21 -10.38 1.91
CA GLU A 104 5.62 -10.84 0.58
C GLU A 104 4.68 -10.34 -0.52
N LYS A 105 3.36 -10.42 -0.29
CA LYS A 105 2.35 -9.91 -1.23
C LYS A 105 2.48 -8.40 -1.45
N LEU A 106 2.71 -7.63 -0.38
CA LEU A 106 2.94 -6.19 -0.47
C LEU A 106 4.17 -5.88 -1.33
N GLN A 107 5.29 -6.57 -1.11
CA GLN A 107 6.52 -6.38 -1.91
C GLN A 107 6.31 -6.68 -3.39
N ARG A 108 5.58 -7.76 -3.71
CA ARG A 108 5.25 -8.09 -5.11
C ARG A 108 4.35 -7.02 -5.73
N TYR A 109 3.35 -6.55 -4.99
CA TYR A 109 2.43 -5.51 -5.45
C TYR A 109 3.14 -4.18 -5.71
N THR A 110 3.98 -3.71 -4.79
CA THR A 110 4.75 -2.46 -4.98
C THR A 110 5.74 -2.56 -6.13
N GLY A 111 6.35 -3.74 -6.32
CA GLY A 111 7.23 -4.02 -7.46
C GLY A 111 6.49 -3.97 -8.80
N GLN A 112 5.29 -4.57 -8.87
CA GLN A 112 4.44 -4.51 -10.07
C GLN A 112 4.01 -3.08 -10.39
N PHE A 113 3.57 -2.31 -9.39
CA PHE A 113 3.23 -0.91 -9.59
C PHE A 113 4.41 -0.08 -10.10
N SER A 114 5.60 -0.29 -9.54
CA SER A 114 6.83 0.39 -10.00
C SER A 114 7.15 0.07 -11.46
N ALA A 115 6.93 -1.17 -11.89
CA ALA A 115 7.10 -1.55 -13.30
C ALA A 115 6.09 -0.85 -14.21
N ILE A 116 4.82 -0.73 -13.79
CA ILE A 116 3.80 0.02 -14.53
C ILE A 116 4.19 1.49 -14.67
N VAL A 117 4.62 2.12 -13.58
CA VAL A 117 5.08 3.51 -13.59
C VAL A 117 6.22 3.71 -14.59
N ALA A 118 7.23 2.83 -14.58
CA ALA A 118 8.36 2.92 -15.51
C ALA A 118 7.94 2.77 -16.99
N ILE A 119 6.97 1.90 -17.27
CA ILE A 119 6.39 1.75 -18.61
C ILE A 119 5.66 3.05 -19.00
N GLN A 120 4.84 3.60 -18.11
CA GLN A 120 4.08 4.82 -18.38
C GLN A 120 5.00 6.05 -18.58
N GLU A 121 6.09 6.16 -17.83
CA GLU A 121 7.12 7.18 -18.05
C GLU A 121 7.78 7.03 -19.42
N SER A 122 8.02 5.80 -19.89
CA SER A 122 8.59 5.52 -21.21
C SER A 122 7.62 5.88 -22.33
N VAL A 123 6.34 5.54 -22.19
CA VAL A 123 5.27 5.94 -23.11
C VAL A 123 5.14 7.47 -23.15
N GLY A 124 5.20 8.12 -21.99
CA GLY A 124 5.06 9.57 -21.81
C GLY A 124 3.87 9.87 -20.91
N LEU A 125 4.10 10.66 -19.86
CA LEU A 125 3.08 11.09 -18.89
C LEU A 125 2.21 12.24 -19.40
N ASP A 126 2.61 12.83 -20.52
CA ASP A 126 1.91 13.92 -21.20
C ASP A 126 2.19 13.84 -22.72
N GLU A 127 1.48 14.64 -23.50
CA GLU A 127 1.57 14.63 -24.97
C GLU A 127 2.95 15.03 -25.54
N LYS A 128 3.88 15.50 -24.69
CA LYS A 128 5.21 15.98 -25.08
C LYS A 128 6.34 15.16 -24.47
N SER A 129 6.06 14.24 -23.56
CA SER A 129 7.07 13.38 -22.93
C SER A 129 7.09 11.97 -23.55
N GLY A 130 8.16 11.22 -23.27
CA GLY A 130 8.32 9.83 -23.69
C GLY A 130 8.24 9.59 -25.20
N TRP A 131 7.76 8.41 -25.56
CA TRP A 131 7.51 8.00 -26.94
C TRP A 131 6.45 8.86 -27.62
N ASN A 132 5.43 9.31 -26.89
CA ASN A 132 4.39 10.21 -27.42
C ASN A 132 4.97 11.52 -27.94
N GLY A 133 5.83 12.19 -27.17
CA GLY A 133 6.51 13.41 -27.59
C GLY A 133 7.46 13.20 -28.78
N SER A 134 8.17 12.07 -28.79
CA SER A 134 9.08 11.70 -29.88
C SER A 134 8.32 11.46 -31.19
N LEU A 135 7.21 10.71 -31.13
CA LEU A 135 6.31 10.46 -32.25
C LEU A 135 5.74 11.77 -32.79
N ARG A 136 5.22 12.63 -31.92
CA ARG A 136 4.66 13.94 -32.31
C ARG A 136 5.68 14.81 -33.03
N SER A 137 6.92 14.82 -32.56
CA SER A 137 8.01 15.58 -33.19
C SER A 137 8.32 15.05 -34.58
N ALA A 138 8.44 13.72 -34.73
CA ALA A 138 8.67 13.07 -36.03
C ALA A 138 7.53 13.36 -37.02
N VAL A 139 6.27 13.32 -36.57
CA VAL A 139 5.10 13.66 -37.38
C VAL A 139 5.15 15.12 -37.82
N HIS A 140 5.50 16.06 -36.93
CA HIS A 140 5.64 17.47 -37.30
C HIS A 140 6.75 17.69 -38.34
N THR A 141 7.89 17.02 -38.22
CA THR A 141 8.96 17.07 -39.22
C THR A 141 8.49 16.52 -40.58
N ALA A 142 7.82 15.36 -40.59
CA ALA A 142 7.27 14.78 -41.81
C ALA A 142 6.23 15.71 -42.46
N GLU A 143 5.33 16.30 -41.67
CA GLU A 143 4.34 17.25 -42.14
C GLU A 143 4.98 18.47 -42.82
N GLN A 144 6.05 19.01 -42.24
CA GLN A 144 6.78 20.14 -42.80
C GLN A 144 7.42 19.79 -44.15
N LEU A 145 8.11 18.64 -44.24
CA LEU A 145 8.76 18.18 -45.47
C LEU A 145 7.75 17.95 -46.61
N ILE A 146 6.58 17.38 -46.30
CA ILE A 146 5.52 17.15 -47.29
C ILE A 146 4.93 18.47 -47.79
N LYS A 147 4.75 19.45 -46.89
CA LYS A 147 4.28 20.79 -47.25
C LYS A 147 5.27 21.53 -48.15
N GLU A 148 6.56 21.46 -47.84
CA GLU A 148 7.63 22.03 -48.67
C GLU A 148 7.68 21.38 -50.06
N ALA A 149 7.39 20.08 -50.16
CA ALA A 149 7.28 19.37 -51.43
C ALA A 149 5.96 19.60 -52.20
N ALA A 150 5.03 20.39 -51.65
CA ALA A 150 3.69 20.66 -52.21
C ALA A 150 2.88 19.40 -52.58
N ASN A 151 3.11 18.27 -51.89
CA ASN A 151 2.42 17.01 -52.16
C ASN A 151 1.17 16.85 -51.28
N TYR A 152 0.05 17.41 -51.74
CA TYR A 152 -1.20 17.44 -50.99
C TYR A 152 -1.86 16.06 -50.80
N HIS A 153 -1.61 15.09 -51.69
CA HIS A 153 -2.14 13.73 -51.52
C HIS A 153 -1.46 13.03 -50.33
N LEU A 154 -0.13 13.07 -50.29
CA LEU A 154 0.64 12.50 -49.18
C LEU A 154 0.35 13.22 -47.85
N LEU A 155 0.05 14.53 -47.89
CA LEU A 155 -0.38 15.27 -46.71
C LEU A 155 -1.72 14.74 -46.18
N ALA A 156 -2.68 14.46 -47.06
CA ALA A 156 -3.99 13.91 -46.67
C ALA A 156 -3.86 12.51 -46.06
N ASP A 157 -3.02 11.65 -46.62
CA ASP A 157 -2.75 10.31 -46.08
C ASP A 157 -2.09 10.39 -44.70
N MET A 158 -1.11 11.28 -44.52
CA MET A 158 -0.46 11.50 -43.21
C MET A 158 -1.46 11.99 -42.15
N LEU A 159 -2.32 12.94 -42.49
CA LEU A 159 -3.36 13.42 -41.58
C LEU A 159 -4.38 12.32 -41.23
N THR A 160 -4.65 11.41 -42.16
CA THR A 160 -5.49 10.22 -41.91
C THR A 160 -4.82 9.25 -40.95
N LEU A 161 -3.53 8.98 -41.12
CA LEU A 161 -2.74 8.17 -40.18
C LEU A 161 -2.72 8.79 -38.78
N ARG A 162 -2.52 10.11 -38.69
CA ARG A 162 -2.55 10.83 -37.41
C ARG A 162 -3.93 10.80 -36.75
N ARG A 163 -5.01 10.84 -37.52
CA ARG A 163 -6.36 10.68 -36.98
C ARG A 163 -6.54 9.29 -36.37
N ASN A 164 -6.18 8.24 -37.11
CA ASN A 164 -6.29 6.86 -36.64
C ASN A 164 -5.40 6.60 -35.40
N GLU A 165 -4.22 7.22 -35.34
CA GLU A 165 -3.34 7.15 -34.16
C GLU A 165 -3.99 7.78 -32.93
N LYS A 166 -4.57 8.98 -33.06
CA LYS A 166 -5.31 9.60 -31.95
C LYS A 166 -6.51 8.78 -31.51
N ASP A 167 -7.25 8.20 -32.45
CA ASP A 167 -8.40 7.34 -32.14
C ASP A 167 -7.98 6.05 -31.39
N PHE A 168 -6.74 5.58 -31.59
CA PHE A 168 -6.18 4.43 -30.85
C PHE A 168 -5.75 4.79 -29.41
N LEU A 169 -5.36 6.04 -29.16
CA LEU A 169 -4.87 6.50 -27.85
C LEU A 169 -5.98 7.00 -26.90
N LEU A 170 -7.21 7.17 -27.40
CA LEU A 170 -8.40 7.59 -26.63
C LEU A 170 -9.13 6.39 -26.02
#